data_AF-A0A6B8TAD2-F1
#
_entry.id   AF-A0A6B8TAD2-F1
#
_cell.length_a   1.000
_cell.length_b   1.000
_cell.length_c   1.000
_cell.angle_alpha   90.00
_cell.angle_beta   90.00
_cell.angle_gamma   90.00
#
_symmetry.space_group_name_H-M   'P 1'
#
loop_
_entity.id
_entity.type
_entity.pdbx_description
1 polymer ?
#
loop_
_entity_poly.entity_id
_entity_poly.type
_entity_poly.pdbx_seq_one_letter_code
_entity_poly.pdbx_strand_id
1 'polypeptide(L)'
;MPRIYYRERKLHTPPLKNEVITPSLFNEIMKKSDFIAEDALQIFELPPVASSSIFFWKKDKNFKYAVVWNSEKSHTTYEYGDFFLPKAIVFFDVKDAYFPSDYYFIVSIDDQLELGHAKAGADTAWYEQPQLWHQVSNPKLIKRFEHSIKALHNLLSENQ
;
A
#
# COMPACT_ATOMS: atom_id res chain seq x y z
N MET A 1 0.10 -0.89 12.73
CA MET A 1 0.56 -0.59 11.37
C MET A 1 -0.60 -0.74 10.42
N PRO A 2 -0.66 0.08 9.36
CA PRO A 2 -1.90 0.33 8.65
C PRO A 2 -2.28 -0.89 7.83
N ARG A 3 -3.15 -1.74 8.38
CA ARG A 3 -3.96 -2.63 7.58
C ARG A 3 -5.09 -1.81 6.97
N ILE A 4 -5.43 -2.08 5.72
CA ILE A 4 -6.46 -1.32 5.02
C ILE A 4 -7.82 -1.96 5.29
N TYR A 5 -8.81 -1.15 5.61
CA TYR A 5 -10.16 -1.59 5.94
C TYR A 5 -11.15 -0.98 4.97
N TYR A 6 -12.01 -1.83 4.43
CA TYR A 6 -13.14 -1.48 3.58
C TYR A 6 -14.42 -1.87 4.29
N ARG A 7 -15.52 -1.18 3.98
CA ARG A 7 -16.85 -1.60 4.45
C ARG A 7 -17.39 -2.79 3.67
N GLU A 8 -17.06 -2.88 2.40
CA GLU A 8 -17.54 -3.91 1.49
C GLU A 8 -16.38 -4.47 0.67
N ARG A 9 -16.53 -5.70 0.15
CA ARG A 9 -15.61 -6.27 -0.84
C ARG A 9 -15.82 -5.59 -2.20
N LYS A 10 -15.44 -4.32 -2.31
CA LYS A 10 -15.67 -3.48 -3.48
C LYS A 10 -14.70 -2.30 -3.50
N LEU A 11 -14.15 -1.98 -4.68
CA LEU A 11 -13.35 -0.77 -4.88
C LEU A 11 -14.20 0.50 -4.73
N HIS A 12 -13.60 1.59 -4.24
CA HIS A 12 -14.29 2.89 -4.14
C HIS A 12 -14.48 3.54 -5.51
N THR A 13 -13.52 3.29 -6.42
CA THR A 13 -13.45 3.85 -7.76
C THR A 13 -13.32 2.77 -8.82
N PRO A 14 -13.54 3.10 -10.11
CA PRO A 14 -13.26 2.16 -11.19
C PRO A 14 -11.82 1.64 -11.12
N PRO A 15 -11.56 0.39 -11.55
CA PRO A 15 -10.23 -0.21 -11.47
C PRO A 15 -9.14 0.66 -12.07
N LEU A 16 -7.99 0.72 -11.39
CA LEU A 16 -6.80 1.41 -11.84
C LEU A 16 -6.38 0.90 -13.22
N LYS A 17 -6.25 1.82 -14.17
CA LYS A 17 -5.61 1.57 -15.47
C LYS A 17 -4.21 2.18 -15.43
N ASN A 18 -3.18 1.35 -15.30
CA ASN A 18 -1.79 1.77 -15.26
C ASN A 18 -0.89 0.71 -15.92
N GLU A 19 0.13 1.13 -16.65
CA GLU A 19 1.03 0.23 -17.39
C GLU A 19 2.08 -0.45 -16.50
N VAL A 20 2.36 0.13 -15.33
CA VAL A 20 3.38 -0.34 -14.39
C VAL A 20 2.74 -1.07 -13.21
N ILE A 21 1.76 -0.45 -12.57
CA ILE A 21 1.02 -1.00 -11.44
C ILE A 21 -0.07 -1.92 -12.00
N THR A 22 0.31 -3.18 -12.24
CA THR A 22 -0.56 -4.20 -12.84
C THR A 22 -0.93 -5.28 -11.83
N PRO A 23 -2.08 -5.97 -12.00
CA PRO A 23 -2.42 -7.14 -11.19
C PRO A 23 -1.34 -8.21 -11.20
N SER A 24 -0.66 -8.40 -12.34
CA SER A 24 0.46 -9.35 -12.46
C SER A 24 1.62 -9.01 -11.53
N LEU A 25 2.09 -7.75 -11.55
CA LEU A 25 3.18 -7.31 -10.67
C LEU A 25 2.77 -7.38 -9.20
N PHE A 26 1.54 -6.97 -8.89
CA PHE A 26 1.00 -7.03 -7.54
C PHE A 26 0.96 -8.48 -7.01
N ASN A 27 0.40 -9.40 -7.78
CA ASN A 27 0.31 -10.81 -7.41
C ASN A 27 1.68 -11.49 -7.32
N GLU A 28 2.66 -11.05 -8.12
CA GLU A 28 4.04 -11.51 -7.98
C GLU A 28 4.66 -11.07 -6.64
N ILE A 29 4.47 -9.81 -6.23
CA ILE A 29 4.88 -9.31 -4.92
C ILE A 29 4.23 -10.12 -3.80
N MET A 30 2.92 -10.38 -3.90
CA MET A 30 2.20 -11.19 -2.91
C MET A 30 2.85 -12.56 -2.75
N LYS A 31 3.07 -13.27 -3.86
CA LYS A 31 3.75 -14.58 -3.86
C LYS A 31 5.16 -14.51 -3.27
N LYS A 32 5.94 -13.48 -3.60
CA LYS A 32 7.29 -13.30 -3.05
C LYS A 32 7.27 -12.99 -1.55
N SER A 33 6.16 -12.47 -1.05
CA SER A 33 5.92 -12.17 0.36
C SER A 33 5.23 -13.29 1.14
N ASP A 34 5.05 -14.48 0.57
CA ASP A 34 4.37 -15.61 1.23
C ASP A 34 5.10 -16.12 2.50
N PHE A 35 6.37 -15.75 2.68
CA PHE A 35 7.12 -16.04 3.91
C PHE A 35 6.62 -15.21 5.12
N ILE A 36 5.88 -14.14 4.89
CA ILE A 36 5.25 -13.34 5.95
C ILE A 36 4.04 -14.12 6.46
N ALA A 37 4.09 -14.53 7.72
CA ALA A 37 2.98 -15.22 8.37
C ALA A 37 1.69 -14.37 8.38
N GLU A 38 0.54 -15.03 8.42
CA GLU A 38 -0.76 -14.35 8.48
C GLU A 38 -0.81 -13.38 9.67
N ASP A 39 -1.31 -12.17 9.44
CA ASP A 39 -1.39 -11.07 10.40
C ASP A 39 -0.03 -10.58 10.96
N ALA A 40 1.11 -11.16 10.52
CA ALA A 40 2.43 -10.69 10.90
C ALA A 40 2.80 -9.41 10.16
N LEU A 41 3.47 -8.53 10.89
CA LEU A 41 3.89 -7.24 10.38
C LEU A 41 5.36 -7.30 9.95
N GLN A 42 5.61 -7.09 8.67
CA GLN A 42 6.95 -6.90 8.12
C GLN A 42 7.04 -5.52 7.45
N ILE A 43 8.01 -4.71 7.89
CA ILE A 43 8.30 -3.41 7.29
C ILE A 43 9.53 -3.56 6.39
N PHE A 44 9.40 -3.13 5.15
CA PHE A 44 10.49 -3.02 4.20
C PHE A 44 10.95 -1.56 4.14
N GLU A 45 12.24 -1.31 4.31
CA GLU A 45 12.84 -0.02 3.98
C GLU A 45 13.23 -0.03 2.50
N LEU A 46 12.65 0.88 1.73
CA LEU A 46 12.88 0.92 0.29
C LEU A 46 14.16 1.70 -0.01
N PRO A 47 15.00 1.20 -0.93
CA PRO A 47 16.21 1.90 -1.31
C PRO A 47 15.87 3.27 -1.91
N PRO A 48 16.70 4.30 -1.65
CA PRO A 48 16.54 5.58 -2.34
C PRO A 48 16.74 5.38 -3.84
N VAL A 49 16.05 6.19 -4.66
CA VAL A 49 16.26 6.17 -6.11
C VAL A 49 17.71 6.59 -6.39
N ALA A 50 18.52 5.67 -6.93
CA ALA A 50 19.94 5.89 -7.17
C ALA A 50 20.17 7.12 -8.06
N SER A 51 21.04 8.03 -7.60
CA SER A 51 21.47 9.21 -8.35
C SER A 51 22.59 8.83 -9.31
N SER A 52 22.25 8.51 -10.56
CA SER A 52 23.25 8.25 -11.60
C SER A 52 23.56 9.47 -12.47
N SER A 53 23.29 10.71 -12.01
CA SER A 53 23.47 11.89 -12.86
C SER A 53 23.78 13.17 -12.07
N ILE A 54 24.84 13.85 -12.50
CA ILE A 54 25.37 15.18 -12.10
C ILE A 54 24.36 16.34 -12.38
N PHE A 55 23.06 16.05 -12.52
CA PHE A 55 22.02 17.05 -12.79
C PHE A 55 21.00 17.11 -11.65
N PHE A 56 20.95 18.26 -10.98
CA PHE A 56 20.09 18.64 -9.85
C PHE A 56 18.59 18.74 -10.19
N TRP A 57 18.02 17.77 -10.92
CA TRP A 57 16.57 17.67 -11.09
C TRP A 57 16.03 16.70 -10.05
N LYS A 58 15.18 17.18 -9.14
CA LYS A 58 14.49 16.38 -8.12
C LYS A 58 13.68 15.27 -8.80
N LYS A 59 14.27 14.08 -8.98
CA LYS A 59 13.54 12.90 -9.45
C LYS A 59 12.51 12.47 -8.39
N ASP A 60 11.42 11.88 -8.88
CA ASP A 60 10.33 11.34 -8.07
C ASP A 60 10.90 10.27 -7.12
N LYS A 61 10.87 10.58 -5.81
CA LYS A 61 11.44 9.74 -4.75
C LYS A 61 10.50 8.59 -4.43
N ASN A 62 11.06 7.41 -4.16
CA ASN A 62 10.33 6.31 -3.51
C ASN A 62 9.69 6.78 -2.20
N PHE A 63 8.64 6.11 -1.76
CA PHE A 63 8.31 6.08 -0.33
C PHE A 63 9.45 5.44 0.45
N LYS A 64 9.67 5.86 1.70
CA LYS A 64 10.76 5.28 2.51
C LYS A 64 10.45 3.86 2.96
N TYR A 65 9.19 3.56 3.26
CA TYR A 65 8.80 2.27 3.81
C TYR A 65 7.66 1.64 3.03
N ALA A 66 7.61 0.31 3.03
CA ALA A 66 6.49 -0.48 2.54
C ALA A 66 6.10 -1.56 3.56
N VAL A 67 4.83 -1.93 3.59
CA VAL A 67 4.26 -3.08 4.31
C VAL A 67 3.39 -3.85 3.34
N VAL A 68 3.47 -5.18 3.38
CA VAL A 68 2.66 -6.07 2.55
C VAL A 68 1.66 -6.81 3.41
N TRP A 69 0.40 -6.74 3.05
CA TRP A 69 -0.69 -7.58 3.56
C TRP A 69 -1.07 -8.58 2.48
N ASN A 70 -0.56 -9.80 2.59
CA ASN A 70 -0.65 -10.85 1.58
C ASN A 70 -1.95 -11.69 1.63
N SER A 71 -2.77 -11.49 2.66
CA SER A 71 -4.02 -12.22 2.91
C SER A 71 -5.24 -11.30 2.89
N GLU A 72 -6.36 -11.77 2.33
CA GLU A 72 -7.68 -11.14 2.51
C GLU A 72 -8.35 -11.65 3.79
N LYS A 73 -9.16 -10.83 4.45
CA LYS A 73 -9.90 -11.22 5.66
C LYS A 73 -11.24 -10.50 5.76
N SER A 74 -12.29 -11.25 6.07
CA SER A 74 -13.56 -10.67 6.55
C SER A 74 -13.47 -10.42 8.04
N HIS A 75 -13.95 -9.28 8.49
CA HIS A 75 -13.91 -8.88 9.90
C HIS A 75 -15.28 -8.32 10.32
N THR A 76 -16.05 -9.14 11.02
CA THR A 76 -17.35 -8.77 11.55
C THR A 76 -17.21 -8.35 13.01
N THR A 77 -17.80 -7.21 13.35
CA THR A 77 -17.88 -6.73 14.73
C THR A 77 -19.31 -6.40 15.08
N TYR A 78 -19.69 -6.69 16.33
CA TYR A 78 -21.02 -6.34 16.83
C TYR A 78 -21.25 -4.83 16.89
N GLU A 79 -20.22 -4.08 17.29
CA GLU A 79 -20.34 -2.64 17.55
C GLU A 79 -20.20 -1.78 16.29
N TYR A 80 -19.30 -2.16 15.38
CA TYR A 80 -18.93 -1.31 14.23
C TYR A 80 -19.35 -1.91 12.89
N GLY A 81 -19.99 -3.08 12.89
CA GLY A 81 -20.46 -3.78 11.70
C GLY A 81 -19.38 -4.59 10.99
N ASP A 82 -19.64 -4.89 9.72
CA ASP A 82 -18.76 -5.69 8.86
C ASP A 82 -17.69 -4.85 8.17
N PHE A 83 -16.53 -5.47 8.02
CA PHE A 83 -15.38 -4.95 7.31
C PHE A 83 -14.75 -6.02 6.44
N PHE A 84 -14.10 -5.57 5.38
CA PHE A 84 -13.28 -6.37 4.50
C PHE A 84 -11.86 -5.81 4.49
N LEU A 85 -10.87 -6.67 4.70
CA LEU A 85 -9.46 -6.32 4.70
C LEU A 85 -8.85 -6.93 3.43
N PRO A 86 -8.63 -6.15 2.37
CA PRO A 86 -8.08 -6.66 1.11
C PRO A 86 -6.59 -6.97 1.25
N LYS A 87 -6.04 -7.69 0.26
CA LYS A 87 -4.60 -7.69 0.03
C LYS A 87 -4.17 -6.27 -0.28
N ALA A 88 -3.04 -5.85 0.29
CA ALA A 88 -2.59 -4.48 0.15
C ALA A 88 -1.07 -4.36 0.21
N ILE A 89 -0.56 -3.34 -0.47
CA ILE A 89 0.79 -2.82 -0.27
C ILE A 89 0.62 -1.40 0.26
N VAL A 90 1.17 -1.12 1.44
CA VAL A 90 1.04 0.17 2.10
C VAL A 90 2.40 0.85 2.19
N PHE A 91 2.47 2.09 1.76
CA PHE A 91 3.65 2.93 1.71
C PHE A 91 3.50 4.14 2.61
N PHE A 92 4.60 4.56 3.24
CA PHE A 92 4.65 5.76 4.09
C PHE A 92 6.09 6.24 4.25
N ASP A 93 6.25 7.48 4.72
CA ASP A 93 7.57 8.11 4.91
C ASP A 93 7.98 8.29 6.38
N VAL A 94 7.01 8.23 7.31
CA VAL A 94 7.22 8.48 8.73
C VAL A 94 6.55 7.39 9.55
N LYS A 95 7.25 6.89 10.58
CA LYS A 95 6.76 5.91 11.56
C LYS A 95 6.42 6.64 12.86
N ASP A 96 5.37 7.45 12.84
CA ASP A 96 4.97 8.31 13.97
C ASP A 96 3.86 7.73 14.83
N ALA A 97 3.08 6.79 14.32
CA ALA A 97 2.00 6.15 15.05
C ALA A 97 1.72 4.73 14.52
N TYR A 98 0.82 4.01 15.21
CA TYR A 98 0.36 2.69 14.75
C TYR A 98 -0.28 2.78 13.36
N PHE A 99 -1.11 3.79 13.11
CA PHE A 99 -1.45 4.25 11.76
C PHE A 99 -0.60 5.47 11.45
N PRO A 100 0.32 5.42 10.46
CA PRO A 100 1.09 6.59 10.07
C PRO A 100 0.18 7.79 9.81
N SER A 101 0.64 8.99 10.15
CA SER A 101 -0.16 10.20 9.94
C SER A 101 -0.54 10.45 8.47
N ASP A 102 0.30 9.97 7.54
CA ASP A 102 0.08 10.03 6.10
C ASP A 102 0.60 8.73 5.46
N TYR A 103 -0.29 7.97 4.83
CA TYR A 103 0.05 6.73 4.15
C TYR A 103 -0.74 6.52 2.87
N TYR A 104 -0.16 5.72 1.99
CA TYR A 104 -0.54 5.55 0.59
C TYR A 104 -0.59 4.05 0.32
N PHE A 105 -1.56 3.57 -0.44
CA PHE A 105 -1.70 2.13 -0.59
C PHE A 105 -2.23 1.73 -1.96
N ILE A 106 -1.85 0.51 -2.34
CA ILE A 106 -2.39 -0.24 -3.46
C ILE A 106 -3.19 -1.38 -2.84
N VAL A 107 -4.48 -1.48 -3.13
CA VAL A 107 -5.29 -2.64 -2.74
C VAL A 107 -5.61 -3.49 -3.95
N SER A 108 -5.84 -4.78 -3.73
CA SER A 108 -6.45 -5.68 -4.70
C SER A 108 -7.76 -6.24 -4.15
N ILE A 109 -8.83 -6.12 -4.92
CA ILE A 109 -10.12 -6.76 -4.68
C ILE A 109 -10.53 -7.42 -5.99
N ASP A 110 -10.72 -8.74 -5.96
CA ASP A 110 -11.12 -9.53 -7.13
C ASP A 110 -10.20 -9.32 -8.35
N ASP A 111 -8.88 -9.32 -8.10
CA ASP A 111 -7.80 -9.04 -9.07
C ASP A 111 -7.88 -7.65 -9.75
N GLN A 112 -8.67 -6.74 -9.20
CA GLN A 112 -8.73 -5.34 -9.62
C GLN A 112 -8.01 -4.45 -8.61
N LEU A 113 -7.23 -3.50 -9.11
CA LEU A 113 -6.40 -2.64 -8.27
C LEU A 113 -7.02 -1.26 -8.06
N GLU A 114 -6.77 -0.67 -6.89
CA GLU A 114 -7.06 0.73 -6.59
C GLU A 114 -5.88 1.38 -5.86
N LEU A 115 -5.62 2.64 -6.17
CA LEU A 115 -4.71 3.50 -5.40
C LEU A 115 -5.52 4.36 -4.44
N GLY A 116 -5.14 4.34 -3.17
CA GLY A 116 -5.71 5.21 -2.16
C GLY A 116 -4.64 5.89 -1.33
N HIS A 117 -5.05 6.95 -0.65
CA HIS A 117 -4.29 7.56 0.42
C HIS A 117 -5.22 7.85 1.60
N ALA A 118 -4.65 7.86 2.79
CA ALA A 118 -5.37 8.18 4.00
C ALA A 118 -4.47 8.95 4.96
N LYS A 119 -5.09 9.86 5.70
CA LYS A 119 -4.46 10.56 6.82
C LYS A 119 -5.05 10.05 8.10
N ALA A 120 -4.20 9.60 9.01
CA ALA A 120 -4.57 9.05 10.30
C ALA A 120 -3.66 9.64 11.38
N GLY A 121 -3.38 8.89 12.43
CA GLY A 121 -2.45 9.27 13.48
C GLY A 121 -2.68 8.43 14.73
N ALA A 122 -2.12 8.88 15.84
CA ALA A 122 -2.24 8.20 17.13
C ALA A 122 -3.70 8.09 17.61
N ASP A 123 -4.54 9.05 17.26
CA ASP A 123 -5.93 9.14 17.73
C ASP A 123 -6.94 8.47 16.77
N THR A 124 -6.48 7.84 15.69
CA THR A 124 -7.36 7.19 14.72
C THR A 124 -7.64 5.75 15.12
N ALA A 125 -8.93 5.42 15.28
CA ALA A 125 -9.35 4.06 15.49
C ALA A 125 -9.43 3.30 14.17
N TRP A 126 -9.21 1.98 14.23
CA TRP A 126 -9.14 1.14 13.04
C TRP A 126 -10.45 1.15 12.22
N TYR A 127 -11.60 1.26 12.89
CA TYR A 127 -12.94 1.23 12.27
C TYR A 127 -13.30 2.53 11.52
N GLU A 128 -12.53 3.61 11.75
CA GLU A 128 -12.71 4.90 11.06
C GLU A 128 -12.02 4.90 9.69
N GLN A 129 -11.02 4.04 9.49
CA GLN A 129 -10.20 4.01 8.27
C GLN A 129 -10.97 3.96 6.95
N PRO A 130 -12.08 3.22 6.79
CA PRO A 130 -12.84 3.24 5.55
C PRO A 130 -13.34 4.65 5.17
N GLN A 131 -13.55 5.54 6.13
CA GLN A 131 -14.01 6.91 5.90
C GLN A 131 -12.87 7.89 5.61
N LEU A 132 -11.62 7.48 5.87
CA LEU A 132 -10.41 8.30 5.66
C LEU A 132 -9.80 8.11 4.27
N TRP A 133 -10.41 7.25 3.45
CA TRP A 133 -9.94 6.97 2.10
C TRP A 133 -10.10 8.19 1.19
N HIS A 134 -9.08 8.41 0.37
CA HIS A 134 -9.09 9.40 -0.68
C HIS A 134 -8.44 8.85 -1.95
N GLN A 135 -9.00 9.24 -3.09
CA GLN A 135 -8.49 8.84 -4.40
C GLN A 135 -7.12 9.45 -4.69
N VAL A 136 -6.20 8.63 -5.18
CA VAL A 136 -4.94 9.11 -5.77
C VAL A 136 -5.12 9.33 -7.27
N SER A 137 -5.14 10.58 -7.70
CA SER A 137 -5.22 10.97 -9.12
C SER A 137 -4.04 11.84 -9.60
N ASN A 138 -3.19 12.32 -8.68
CA ASN A 138 -2.07 13.18 -9.00
C ASN A 138 -0.97 12.40 -9.76
N PRO A 139 -0.58 12.80 -11.00
CA PRO A 139 0.41 12.08 -11.79
C PRO A 139 1.78 11.92 -11.12
N LYS A 140 2.24 12.90 -10.34
CA LYS A 140 3.51 12.79 -9.61
C LYS A 140 3.45 11.73 -8.52
N LEU A 141 2.30 11.64 -7.85
CA LEU A 141 2.07 10.63 -6.81
C LEU A 141 1.94 9.23 -7.44
N ILE A 142 1.25 9.11 -8.59
CA ILE A 142 1.18 7.86 -9.35
C ILE A 142 2.59 7.39 -9.74
N LYS A 143 3.45 8.26 -10.30
CA LYS A 143 4.85 7.91 -10.59
C LYS A 143 5.62 7.47 -9.35
N ARG A 144 5.36 8.09 -8.20
CA ARG A 144 5.96 7.69 -6.92
C ARG A 144 5.51 6.28 -6.49
N PHE A 145 4.23 5.91 -6.68
CA PHE A 145 3.78 4.53 -6.51
C PHE A 145 4.51 3.57 -7.45
N GLU A 146 4.60 3.92 -8.74
CA GLU A 146 5.27 3.10 -9.76
C GLU A 146 6.74 2.82 -9.42
N HIS A 147 7.47 3.82 -8.94
CA HIS A 147 8.86 3.62 -8.50
C HIS A 147 8.93 2.77 -7.22
N SER A 148 8.02 2.99 -6.27
CA SER A 148 8.05 2.32 -4.96
C SER A 148 7.65 0.83 -5.06
N ILE A 149 6.66 0.49 -5.88
CA ILE A 149 6.28 -0.92 -6.11
C ILE A 149 7.40 -1.69 -6.82
N LYS A 150 8.10 -1.07 -7.79
CA LYS A 150 9.28 -1.66 -8.43
C LYS A 150 10.42 -1.87 -7.44
N ALA A 151 10.69 -0.88 -6.59
CA ALA A 151 11.72 -0.99 -5.55
C ALA A 151 11.42 -2.13 -4.57
N LEU A 152 10.16 -2.27 -4.15
CA LEU A 152 9.72 -3.37 -3.30
C LEU A 152 9.87 -4.73 -4.00
N HIS A 153 9.44 -4.84 -5.26
CA HIS A 153 9.57 -6.07 -6.04
C HIS A 153 11.04 -6.50 -6.20
N ASN A 154 11.94 -5.56 -6.50
CA ASN A 154 13.37 -5.84 -6.60
C ASN A 154 13.94 -6.31 -5.26
N LEU A 155 13.62 -5.60 -4.16
CA LEU A 155 14.05 -5.97 -2.81
C LEU A 155 13.61 -7.38 -2.43
N LEU A 156 12.37 -7.76 -2.78
CA LEU A 156 11.85 -9.10 -2.52
C LEU A 156 12.47 -10.16 -3.45
N SER A 157 13.02 -9.77 -4.59
CA SER A 157 13.66 -10.69 -5.54
C SER A 157 15.14 -10.92 -5.23
N GLU A 158 15.81 -9.96 -4.59
CA GLU A 158 17.21 -10.10 -4.14
C GLU A 158 17.35 -10.95 -2.87
N ASN A 159 16.28 -11.08 -2.08
CA ASN A 159 16.24 -11.82 -0.81
C ASN A 159 15.71 -13.27 -0.94
N GLN A 160 15.56 -13.78 -2.17
CA GLN A 160 15.14 -15.15 -2.48
C GLN A 160 16.30 -15.96 -3.05
#